data_AF-A0A968NVH8-F1
#
_entry.id   AF-A0A968NVH8-F1
#
_cell.length_a   1.000
_cell.length_b   1.000
_cell.length_c   1.000
_cell.angle_alpha   90.00
_cell.angle_beta   90.00
_cell.angle_gamma   90.00
#
_symmetry.space_group_name_H-M   'P 1'
#
loop_
_entity.id
_entity.type
_entity.pdbx_description
1 polymer ?
#
loop_
_entity_poly.entity_id
_entity_poly.type
_entity_poly.pdbx_seq_one_letter_code
_entity_poly.pdbx_strand_id
1 'polypeptide(L)'
;MVLSRGLLTQLDEAELAALYAGELAHIVYWDFAPMTLVVLVTQIPYWVYWQVAGWGDRSRNVILRSIAAIVSAISYGLHWLLRWPGLWLARVRQYYSDRFACNLTGNPNGLAAALLKLSGLTASAIEQQGQTHPLLESFDLLLPIAPRAAISPDPRLLQSGLEWDVSNSGRHWLTLNQSHPRLGDRLTLLAGYARQWRLVPAVSLRAVNIQSIPARSPQLRLQAAPFLGAAAGSAIALLLWLVGRVAEVFDWRSIDWFSGDRGLLWGLMLMGFSIGTILRINAFFPDIRSTNTQVDPALAGLLSDAAKLPVDSQPVRLQGKLLGRSGIRNWLGQDLLLQTEDGLVKLHYLSQLGAAGNLLLHPHRPDTLVGRSITITGWFRRGATLWIDVESLRSSGGVTFRSGHPVWSTILAIAAALLGTYLILHS
;
A
#
# COMPACT_ATOMS: atom_id res chain seq x y z
N MET A 1 -15.64 -14.60 -22.30
CA MET A 1 -15.14 -13.25 -21.97
C MET A 1 -16.25 -12.24 -22.19
N VAL A 2 -16.29 -11.17 -21.39
CA VAL A 2 -17.28 -10.08 -21.51
C VAL A 2 -16.51 -8.77 -21.65
N LEU A 3 -16.87 -7.95 -22.64
CA LEU A 3 -16.30 -6.61 -22.84
C LEU A 3 -17.33 -5.57 -22.41
N SER A 4 -16.90 -4.60 -21.60
CA SER A 4 -17.78 -3.52 -21.18
C SER A 4 -17.93 -2.48 -22.30
N ARG A 5 -19.12 -1.87 -22.40
CA ARG A 5 -19.37 -0.77 -23.34
C ARG A 5 -18.43 0.42 -23.09
N GLY A 6 -18.07 0.67 -21.83
CA GLY A 6 -17.11 1.71 -21.46
C GLY A 6 -15.74 1.50 -22.10
N LEU A 7 -15.20 0.28 -22.07
CA LEU A 7 -13.93 -0.03 -22.72
C LEU A 7 -14.01 0.16 -24.24
N LEU A 8 -15.09 -0.31 -24.87
CA LEU A 8 -15.32 -0.16 -26.32
C LEU A 8 -15.39 1.31 -26.76
N THR A 9 -15.86 2.21 -25.89
CA THR A 9 -15.97 3.65 -26.20
C THR A 9 -14.71 4.44 -25.93
N GLN A 10 -13.81 3.94 -25.08
CA GLN A 10 -12.64 4.70 -24.59
C GLN A 10 -11.31 4.24 -25.17
N LEU A 11 -11.25 2.98 -25.63
CA LEU A 11 -10.05 2.40 -26.23
C LEU A 11 -10.21 2.32 -27.75
N ASP A 12 -9.14 2.63 -28.47
CA ASP A 12 -9.08 2.46 -29.91
C ASP A 12 -9.02 0.96 -30.26
N GLU A 13 -9.40 0.58 -31.48
CA GLU A 13 -9.48 -0.83 -31.90
C GLU A 13 -8.17 -1.59 -31.67
N ALA A 14 -7.04 -0.95 -31.97
CA ALA A 14 -5.71 -1.52 -31.80
C ALA A 14 -5.31 -1.67 -30.32
N GLU A 15 -5.75 -0.75 -29.45
CA GLU A 15 -5.52 -0.78 -28.00
C GLU A 15 -6.37 -1.88 -27.35
N LEU A 16 -7.63 -1.97 -27.76
CA LEU A 16 -8.58 -2.97 -27.31
C LEU A 16 -8.13 -4.38 -27.72
N ALA A 17 -7.69 -4.56 -28.98
CA ALA A 17 -7.18 -5.83 -29.47
C ALA A 17 -5.95 -6.29 -28.67
N ALA A 18 -5.03 -5.37 -28.36
CA ALA A 18 -3.85 -5.66 -27.56
C ALA A 18 -4.21 -6.01 -26.10
N LEU A 19 -5.11 -5.26 -25.48
CA LEU A 19 -5.61 -5.56 -24.13
C LEU A 19 -6.32 -6.93 -24.10
N TYR A 20 -7.18 -7.20 -25.09
CA TYR A 20 -7.91 -8.46 -25.20
C TYR A 20 -6.98 -9.67 -25.41
N ALA A 21 -5.94 -9.50 -26.24
CA ALA A 21 -4.91 -10.52 -26.41
C ALA A 21 -4.20 -10.82 -25.08
N GLY A 22 -3.95 -9.81 -24.25
CA GLY A 22 -3.38 -10.00 -22.91
C GLY A 22 -4.30 -10.79 -21.98
N GLU A 23 -5.59 -10.48 -21.98
CA GLU A 23 -6.55 -11.23 -21.18
C GLU A 23 -6.71 -12.68 -21.68
N LEU A 24 -6.60 -12.91 -23.00
CA LEU A 24 -6.62 -14.26 -23.58
C LEU A 24 -5.42 -15.09 -23.11
N ALA A 25 -4.28 -14.45 -22.86
CA ALA A 25 -3.09 -15.12 -22.34
C ALA A 25 -3.36 -15.85 -21.01
N HIS A 26 -4.21 -15.29 -20.15
CA HIS A 26 -4.56 -15.91 -18.87
C HIS A 26 -5.28 -17.26 -19.05
N ILE A 27 -6.05 -17.40 -20.12
CA ILE A 27 -6.70 -18.67 -20.51
C ILE A 27 -5.66 -19.63 -21.08
N VAL A 28 -4.81 -19.15 -22.00
CA VAL A 28 -3.76 -19.96 -22.65
C VAL A 28 -2.78 -20.54 -21.63
N TYR A 29 -2.32 -19.73 -20.67
CA TYR A 29 -1.40 -20.15 -19.63
C TYR A 29 -2.07 -20.86 -18.45
N TRP A 30 -3.39 -21.07 -18.49
CA TRP A 30 -4.17 -21.72 -17.42
C TRP A 30 -4.02 -21.07 -16.04
N ASP A 31 -3.57 -19.83 -16.03
CA ASP A 31 -3.23 -19.13 -14.81
C ASP A 31 -4.52 -18.62 -14.11
N PHE A 32 -5.64 -18.55 -14.83
CA PHE A 32 -6.95 -18.18 -14.29
C PHE A 32 -7.44 -19.15 -13.20
N ALA A 33 -7.11 -20.44 -13.31
CA ALA A 33 -7.57 -21.48 -12.38
C ALA A 33 -7.07 -21.27 -10.94
N PRO A 34 -5.75 -21.17 -10.66
CA PRO A 34 -5.27 -20.89 -9.32
C PRO A 34 -5.71 -19.52 -8.81
N MET A 35 -5.85 -18.51 -9.68
CA MET A 35 -6.33 -17.20 -9.25
C MET A 35 -7.80 -17.18 -8.89
N THR A 36 -8.63 -17.97 -9.57
CA THR A 36 -10.05 -18.12 -9.22
C THR A 36 -10.18 -18.70 -7.82
N LEU A 37 -9.36 -19.69 -7.47
CA LEU A 37 -9.32 -20.24 -6.12
C LEU A 37 -8.93 -19.19 -5.07
N VAL A 38 -7.84 -18.44 -5.31
CA VAL A 38 -7.40 -17.38 -4.41
C VAL A 38 -8.51 -16.33 -4.23
N VAL A 39 -9.07 -15.85 -5.34
CA VAL A 39 -10.10 -14.81 -5.31
C VAL A 39 -11.34 -15.33 -4.59
N LEU A 40 -11.80 -16.54 -4.87
CA LEU A 40 -12.94 -17.17 -4.17
C LEU A 40 -12.75 -17.16 -2.66
N VAL A 41 -11.58 -17.61 -2.18
CA VAL A 41 -11.24 -17.63 -0.75
C VAL A 41 -11.23 -16.22 -0.16
N THR A 42 -10.70 -15.23 -0.88
CA THR A 42 -10.66 -13.83 -0.42
C THR A 42 -12.01 -13.10 -0.53
N GLN A 43 -12.94 -13.55 -1.38
CA GLN A 43 -14.26 -12.95 -1.53
C GLN A 43 -15.17 -13.27 -0.35
N ILE A 44 -15.04 -14.45 0.27
CA ILE A 44 -15.86 -14.84 1.44
C ILE A 44 -15.75 -13.79 2.56
N PRO A 45 -14.57 -13.47 3.12
CA PRO A 45 -14.46 -12.47 4.17
C PRO A 45 -14.80 -11.06 3.67
N TYR A 46 -14.54 -10.73 2.40
CA TYR A 46 -14.91 -9.43 1.85
C TYR A 46 -16.44 -9.23 1.76
N TRP A 47 -17.16 -10.28 1.36
CA TRP A 47 -18.61 -10.29 1.33
C TRP A 47 -19.20 -10.17 2.73
N VAL A 48 -18.68 -10.94 3.70
CA VAL A 48 -19.08 -10.82 5.12
C VAL A 48 -18.88 -9.39 5.62
N TYR A 49 -17.71 -8.79 5.34
CA TYR A 49 -17.43 -7.40 5.66
C TYR A 49 -18.51 -6.45 5.11
N TRP A 50 -18.84 -6.53 3.81
CA TRP A 50 -19.84 -5.64 3.21
C TRP A 50 -21.25 -5.82 3.75
N GLN A 51 -21.68 -7.07 3.97
CA GLN A 51 -23.00 -7.38 4.49
C GLN A 51 -23.15 -6.93 5.95
N VAL A 52 -22.19 -7.29 6.80
CA VAL A 52 -22.22 -6.95 8.22
C VAL A 52 -22.10 -5.44 8.41
N ALA A 53 -21.23 -4.76 7.66
CA ALA A 53 -21.12 -3.30 7.71
C ALA A 53 -22.43 -2.62 7.32
N GLY A 54 -23.05 -3.06 6.22
CA GLY A 54 -24.33 -2.54 5.76
C GLY A 54 -25.48 -2.80 6.73
N TRP A 55 -25.51 -3.96 7.40
CA TRP A 55 -26.48 -4.27 8.45
C TRP A 55 -26.27 -3.40 9.69
N GLY A 56 -25.02 -3.23 10.12
CA GLY A 56 -24.65 -2.37 11.24
C GLY A 56 -25.02 -0.92 11.01
N ASP A 57 -24.80 -0.37 9.80
CA ASP A 57 -25.13 1.02 9.47
C ASP A 57 -26.64 1.30 9.52
N ARG A 58 -27.50 0.28 9.30
CA ARG A 58 -28.97 0.40 9.39
C ARG A 58 -29.51 0.22 10.81
N SER A 59 -28.72 -0.40 11.70
CA SER A 59 -29.16 -0.67 13.07
C SER A 59 -29.16 0.60 13.91
N ARG A 60 -30.22 0.80 14.72
CA ARG A 60 -30.28 1.89 15.71
C ARG A 60 -29.67 1.50 17.06
N ASN A 61 -29.49 0.19 17.31
CA ASN A 61 -28.95 -0.30 18.57
C ASN A 61 -27.43 -0.19 18.58
N VAL A 62 -26.91 0.60 19.51
CA VAL A 62 -25.47 0.88 19.70
C VAL A 62 -24.66 -0.40 19.87
N ILE A 63 -25.15 -1.39 20.63
CA ILE A 63 -24.41 -2.63 20.87
C ILE A 63 -24.27 -3.44 19.58
N LEU A 64 -25.36 -3.60 18.82
CA LEU A 64 -25.33 -4.30 17.54
C LEU A 64 -24.41 -3.60 16.54
N ARG A 65 -24.39 -2.26 16.54
CA ARG A 65 -23.47 -1.48 15.70
C ARG A 65 -22.00 -1.74 16.06
N SER A 66 -21.65 -1.78 17.35
CA SER A 66 -20.29 -2.12 17.79
C SER A 66 -19.87 -3.50 17.30
N ILE A 67 -20.74 -4.50 17.50
CA ILE A 67 -20.46 -5.88 17.09
C ILE A 67 -20.27 -5.95 15.58
N ALA A 68 -21.18 -5.34 14.82
CA ALA A 68 -21.07 -5.27 13.37
C ALA A 68 -19.75 -4.61 12.93
N ALA A 69 -19.32 -3.55 13.61
CA ALA A 69 -18.09 -2.86 13.29
C ALA A 69 -16.83 -3.69 13.56
N ILE A 70 -16.77 -4.40 14.69
CA ILE A 70 -15.67 -5.30 15.03
C ILE A 70 -15.61 -6.47 14.03
N VAL A 71 -16.75 -7.12 13.77
CA VAL A 71 -16.82 -8.24 12.82
C VAL A 71 -16.43 -7.79 11.41
N SER A 72 -16.87 -6.60 10.99
CA SER A 72 -16.51 -6.00 9.70
C SER A 72 -15.01 -5.71 9.60
N ALA A 73 -14.42 -5.17 10.67
CA ALA A 73 -12.98 -4.88 10.73
C ALA A 73 -12.14 -6.17 10.66
N ILE A 74 -12.50 -7.20 11.42
CA ILE A 74 -11.83 -8.51 11.39
C ILE A 74 -11.96 -9.14 10.01
N SER A 75 -13.15 -9.11 9.42
CA SER A 75 -13.40 -9.68 8.08
C SER A 75 -12.61 -8.95 7.00
N TYR A 76 -12.52 -7.61 7.06
CA TYR A 76 -11.68 -6.84 6.14
C TYR A 76 -10.18 -7.15 6.33
N GLY A 77 -9.71 -7.26 7.57
CA GLY A 77 -8.34 -7.69 7.87
C GLY A 77 -8.03 -9.09 7.33
N LEU A 78 -8.98 -10.02 7.47
CA LEU A 78 -8.86 -11.38 6.95
C LEU A 78 -8.81 -11.40 5.42
N HIS A 79 -9.60 -10.57 4.72
CA HIS A 79 -9.49 -10.39 3.28
C HIS A 79 -8.07 -9.96 2.86
N TRP A 80 -7.51 -8.95 3.55
CA TRP A 80 -6.13 -8.50 3.30
C TRP A 80 -5.07 -9.54 3.65
N LEU A 81 -5.31 -10.41 4.63
CA LEU A 81 -4.40 -11.50 4.96
C LEU A 81 -4.44 -12.58 3.88
N LEU A 82 -5.63 -13.04 3.50
CA LEU A 82 -5.82 -14.14 2.55
C LEU A 82 -5.44 -13.78 1.12
N ARG A 83 -5.34 -12.48 0.75
CA ARG A 83 -4.83 -12.08 -0.58
C ARG A 83 -3.32 -12.25 -0.72
N TRP A 84 -2.55 -12.26 0.37
CA TRP A 84 -1.07 -12.27 0.33
C TRP A 84 -0.47 -13.41 -0.52
N PRO A 85 -0.91 -14.67 -0.38
CA PRO A 85 -0.38 -15.78 -1.19
C PRO A 85 -0.56 -15.56 -2.70
N GLY A 86 -1.60 -14.84 -3.11
CA GLY A 86 -1.88 -14.54 -4.51
C GLY A 86 -1.06 -13.41 -5.11
N LEU A 87 -0.47 -12.53 -4.30
CA LEU A 87 0.16 -11.30 -4.81
C LEU A 87 1.33 -11.57 -5.74
N TRP A 88 2.17 -12.54 -5.40
CA TRP A 88 3.32 -12.88 -6.26
C TRP A 88 2.86 -13.41 -7.62
N LEU A 89 1.89 -14.34 -7.63
CA LEU A 89 1.34 -14.92 -8.86
C LEU A 89 0.58 -13.87 -9.69
N ALA A 90 -0.15 -12.95 -9.04
CA ALA A 90 -0.84 -11.84 -9.68
C ALA A 90 0.13 -10.86 -10.37
N ARG A 91 1.33 -10.66 -9.83
CA ARG A 91 2.35 -9.84 -10.47
C ARG A 91 3.00 -10.53 -11.67
N VAL A 92 3.39 -11.78 -11.49
CA VAL A 92 4.17 -12.53 -12.49
C VAL A 92 3.35 -12.76 -13.77
N ARG A 93 2.07 -13.12 -13.65
CA ARG A 93 1.19 -13.35 -14.81
C ARG A 93 1.06 -12.16 -15.75
N GLN A 94 1.13 -10.94 -15.22
CA GLN A 94 0.95 -9.73 -16.02
C GLN A 94 2.11 -9.58 -17.03
N TYR A 95 3.33 -9.95 -16.66
CA TYR A 95 4.47 -9.93 -17.60
C TYR A 95 4.33 -10.96 -18.73
N TYR A 96 3.79 -12.14 -18.43
CA TYR A 96 3.53 -13.16 -19.46
C TYR A 96 2.37 -12.76 -20.36
N SER A 97 1.31 -12.19 -19.79
CA SER A 97 0.18 -11.61 -20.52
C SER A 97 0.64 -10.50 -21.46
N ASP A 98 1.44 -9.54 -20.97
CA ASP A 98 1.98 -8.45 -21.78
C ASP A 98 2.81 -8.96 -22.97
N ARG A 99 3.69 -9.93 -22.73
CA ARG A 99 4.51 -10.53 -23.78
C ARG A 99 3.65 -11.26 -24.82
N PHE A 100 2.67 -12.03 -24.37
CA PHE A 100 1.76 -12.76 -25.26
C PHE A 100 0.94 -11.79 -26.11
N ALA A 101 0.36 -10.75 -25.51
CA ALA A 101 -0.38 -9.71 -26.19
C ALA A 101 0.45 -9.03 -27.29
N CYS A 102 1.70 -8.68 -26.98
CA CYS A 102 2.61 -8.10 -27.95
C CYS A 102 2.87 -9.07 -29.11
N ASN A 103 3.20 -10.33 -28.81
CA ASN A 103 3.54 -11.32 -29.83
C ASN A 103 2.34 -11.63 -30.75
N LEU A 104 1.13 -11.68 -30.18
CA LEU A 104 -0.07 -12.02 -30.93
C LEU A 104 -0.55 -10.87 -31.81
N THR A 105 -0.48 -9.62 -31.30
CA THR A 105 -0.99 -8.44 -32.04
C THR A 105 0.08 -7.71 -32.85
N GLY A 106 1.36 -7.95 -32.57
CA GLY A 106 2.47 -7.15 -33.10
C GLY A 106 2.46 -5.69 -32.64
N ASN A 107 1.62 -5.33 -31.66
CA ASN A 107 1.38 -3.93 -31.28
C ASN A 107 1.65 -3.64 -29.79
N PRO A 108 2.94 -3.50 -29.40
CA PRO A 108 3.32 -3.19 -28.03
C PRO A 108 2.91 -1.77 -27.62
N ASN A 109 2.84 -0.85 -28.59
CA ASN A 109 2.40 0.53 -28.36
C ASN A 109 0.91 0.62 -28.03
N GLY A 110 0.07 -0.16 -28.71
CA GLY A 110 -1.36 -0.26 -28.44
C GLY A 110 -1.62 -0.75 -27.01
N LEU A 111 -0.87 -1.76 -26.55
CA LEU A 111 -0.98 -2.23 -25.17
C LEU A 111 -0.52 -1.16 -24.16
N ALA A 112 0.60 -0.48 -24.44
CA ALA A 112 1.10 0.57 -23.56
C ALA A 112 0.10 1.72 -23.40
N ALA A 113 -0.50 2.16 -24.51
CA ALA A 113 -1.54 3.19 -24.50
C ALA A 113 -2.80 2.72 -23.76
N ALA A 114 -3.23 1.46 -23.98
CA ALA A 114 -4.37 0.88 -23.27
C ALA A 114 -4.17 0.89 -21.75
N LEU A 115 -3.00 0.48 -21.24
CA LEU A 115 -2.72 0.44 -19.81
C LEU A 115 -2.70 1.85 -19.18
N LEU A 116 -2.16 2.84 -19.88
CA LEU A 116 -2.18 4.24 -19.43
C LEU A 116 -3.61 4.80 -19.39
N LYS A 117 -4.38 4.61 -20.46
CA LYS A 117 -5.79 5.03 -20.53
C LYS A 117 -6.61 4.36 -19.43
N LEU A 118 -6.44 3.06 -19.21
CA LEU A 118 -7.11 2.33 -18.13
C LEU A 118 -6.79 2.94 -16.75
N SER A 119 -5.55 3.34 -16.51
CA SER A 119 -5.14 3.96 -15.23
C SER A 119 -5.88 5.28 -15.00
N GLY A 120 -5.91 6.15 -16.02
CA GLY A 120 -6.65 7.41 -15.98
C GLY A 120 -8.16 7.22 -15.85
N LEU A 121 -8.74 6.28 -16.61
CA LEU A 121 -10.17 5.94 -16.52
C LEU A 121 -10.56 5.41 -15.15
N THR A 122 -9.68 4.65 -14.50
CA THR A 122 -9.91 4.16 -13.14
C THR A 122 -9.89 5.30 -12.13
N ALA A 123 -8.99 6.28 -12.29
CA ALA A 123 -8.97 7.49 -11.47
C ALA A 123 -10.25 8.31 -11.67
N SER A 124 -10.66 8.57 -12.91
CA SER A 124 -11.92 9.24 -13.25
C SER A 124 -13.14 8.53 -12.64
N ALA A 125 -13.18 7.19 -12.70
CA ALA A 125 -14.29 6.43 -12.14
C ALA A 125 -14.39 6.58 -10.62
N ILE A 126 -13.25 6.58 -9.91
CA ILE A 126 -13.19 6.80 -8.46
C ILE A 126 -13.62 8.24 -8.12
N GLU A 127 -13.17 9.23 -8.88
CA GLU A 127 -13.58 10.64 -8.71
C GLU A 127 -15.08 10.83 -8.90
N GLN A 128 -15.64 10.28 -9.98
CA GLN A 128 -17.06 10.38 -10.30
C GLN A 128 -17.93 9.67 -9.27
N GLN A 129 -17.52 8.47 -8.83
CA GLN A 129 -18.27 7.70 -7.84
C GLN A 129 -18.10 8.26 -6.42
N GLY A 130 -17.02 9.01 -6.17
CA GLY A 130 -16.69 9.57 -4.86
C GLY A 130 -16.17 8.56 -3.85
N GLN A 131 -15.89 7.31 -4.27
CA GLN A 131 -15.33 6.23 -3.45
C GLN A 131 -14.76 5.13 -4.34
N THR A 132 -13.94 4.24 -3.79
CA THR A 132 -13.43 3.09 -4.54
C THR A 132 -14.53 2.02 -4.69
N HIS A 133 -14.92 1.70 -5.93
CA HIS A 133 -15.95 0.70 -6.21
C HIS A 133 -15.61 -0.65 -5.53
N PRO A 134 -16.57 -1.31 -4.86
CA PRO A 134 -16.29 -2.55 -4.12
C PRO A 134 -15.67 -3.66 -4.96
N LEU A 135 -16.11 -3.78 -6.22
CA LEU A 135 -15.57 -4.77 -7.17
C LEU A 135 -14.14 -4.46 -7.61
N LEU A 136 -13.75 -3.18 -7.71
CA LEU A 136 -12.37 -2.82 -8.06
C LEU A 136 -11.42 -3.24 -6.94
N GLU A 137 -11.81 -3.02 -5.68
CA GLU A 137 -11.01 -3.45 -4.54
C GLU A 137 -10.99 -4.97 -4.39
N SER A 138 -12.14 -5.64 -4.47
CA SER A 138 -12.21 -7.06 -4.15
C SER A 138 -11.62 -7.95 -5.23
N PHE A 139 -11.75 -7.57 -6.50
CA PHE A 139 -11.21 -8.30 -7.65
C PHE A 139 -9.87 -7.74 -8.14
N ASP A 140 -9.22 -6.88 -7.36
CA ASP A 140 -7.89 -6.30 -7.64
C ASP A 140 -6.91 -7.30 -8.26
N LEU A 141 -6.79 -8.50 -7.71
CA LEU A 141 -5.87 -9.54 -8.18
C LEU A 141 -6.08 -10.00 -9.64
N LEU A 142 -7.26 -9.76 -10.23
CA LEU A 142 -7.62 -10.16 -11.59
C LEU A 142 -7.60 -8.99 -12.58
N LEU A 143 -7.52 -7.76 -12.11
CA LEU A 143 -7.58 -6.59 -12.99
C LEU A 143 -6.29 -6.49 -13.82
N PRO A 144 -6.32 -5.84 -15.00
CA PRO A 144 -5.10 -5.55 -15.74
C PRO A 144 -4.23 -4.51 -15.02
N ILE A 145 -4.82 -3.64 -14.19
CA ILE A 145 -4.12 -2.58 -13.45
C ILE A 145 -4.61 -2.49 -12.00
N ALA A 146 -3.74 -2.03 -11.10
CA ALA A 146 -4.09 -1.81 -9.70
C ALA A 146 -4.94 -0.54 -9.56
N PRO A 147 -6.14 -0.59 -8.95
CA PRO A 147 -6.93 0.62 -8.66
C PRO A 147 -6.17 1.61 -7.77
N ARG A 148 -5.29 1.09 -6.90
CA ARG A 148 -4.46 1.89 -5.99
C ARG A 148 -3.35 2.68 -6.70
N ALA A 149 -3.03 2.32 -7.94
CA ALA A 149 -2.05 3.03 -8.76
C ALA A 149 -2.70 4.12 -9.63
N ALA A 150 -4.03 4.20 -9.66
CA ALA A 150 -4.76 5.24 -10.37
C ALA A 150 -4.70 6.56 -9.58
N ILE A 151 -3.84 7.47 -10.03
CA ILE A 151 -3.59 8.76 -9.35
C ILE A 151 -4.38 9.88 -10.00
N SER A 152 -4.37 9.98 -11.32
CA SER A 152 -5.01 11.09 -12.02
C SER A 152 -5.46 10.67 -13.41
N PRO A 153 -6.54 11.26 -13.93
CA PRO A 153 -6.89 11.14 -15.34
C PRO A 153 -5.91 11.84 -16.27
N ASP A 154 -5.12 12.82 -15.79
CA ASP A 154 -4.16 13.54 -16.62
C ASP A 154 -2.94 12.66 -16.97
N PRO A 155 -2.70 12.37 -18.26
CA PRO A 155 -1.53 11.61 -18.71
C PRO A 155 -0.18 12.22 -18.28
N ARG A 156 -0.09 13.55 -18.15
CA ARG A 156 1.17 14.22 -17.78
C ARG A 156 1.57 13.89 -16.35
N LEU A 157 0.59 13.97 -15.43
CA LEU A 157 0.81 13.63 -14.04
C LEU A 157 1.13 12.14 -13.87
N LEU A 158 0.42 11.27 -14.62
CA LEU A 158 0.74 9.84 -14.66
C LEU A 158 2.20 9.61 -15.07
N GLN A 159 2.68 10.25 -16.13
CA GLN A 159 4.07 10.13 -16.58
C GLN A 159 5.09 10.56 -15.52
N SER A 160 4.85 11.68 -14.82
CA SER A 160 5.73 12.12 -13.73
C SER A 160 5.83 11.08 -12.60
N GLY A 161 4.73 10.38 -12.31
CA GLY A 161 4.73 9.30 -11.32
C GLY A 161 5.51 8.06 -11.77
N LEU A 162 5.52 7.75 -13.07
CA LEU A 162 6.12 6.52 -13.62
C LEU A 162 7.65 6.52 -13.59
N GLU A 163 8.31 7.66 -13.42
CA GLU A 163 9.77 7.70 -13.29
C GLU A 163 10.25 7.02 -12.01
N TRP A 164 9.51 7.20 -10.90
CA TRP A 164 9.76 6.49 -9.64
C TRP A 164 9.65 4.98 -9.81
N ASP A 165 8.66 4.54 -10.60
CA ASP A 165 8.43 3.12 -10.87
C ASP A 165 9.66 2.48 -11.51
N VAL A 166 10.39 3.16 -12.39
CA VAL A 166 11.53 2.56 -13.12
C VAL A 166 12.86 2.77 -12.39
N SER A 167 13.03 3.89 -11.70
CA SER A 167 14.36 4.30 -11.20
C SER A 167 14.63 3.91 -9.75
N ASN A 168 13.64 3.87 -8.87
CA ASN A 168 13.90 3.80 -7.43
C ASN A 168 14.58 2.48 -6.98
N SER A 169 15.69 2.52 -6.25
CA SER A 169 16.40 1.29 -5.84
C SER A 169 15.61 0.39 -4.88
N GLY A 170 14.70 0.97 -4.09
CA GLY A 170 13.86 0.24 -3.14
C GLY A 170 12.54 -0.29 -3.74
N ARG A 171 12.29 -0.03 -5.03
CA ARG A 171 11.00 -0.29 -5.69
C ARG A 171 10.47 -1.71 -5.53
N HIS A 172 11.33 -2.73 -5.65
CA HIS A 172 10.92 -4.14 -5.53
C HIS A 172 10.39 -4.47 -4.13
N TRP A 173 11.09 -4.02 -3.09
CA TRP A 173 10.67 -4.19 -1.70
C TRP A 173 9.35 -3.47 -1.42
N LEU A 174 9.21 -2.25 -1.92
CA LEU A 174 8.01 -1.42 -1.71
C LEU A 174 6.77 -1.92 -2.46
N THR A 175 6.96 -2.80 -3.46
CA THR A 175 5.87 -3.43 -4.20
C THR A 175 5.38 -4.78 -3.66
N LEU A 176 5.98 -5.32 -2.60
CA LEU A 176 5.64 -6.67 -2.13
C LEU A 176 4.15 -6.85 -1.77
N ASN A 177 3.51 -5.78 -1.26
CA ASN A 177 2.09 -5.77 -0.91
C ASN A 177 1.14 -5.31 -2.06
N GLN A 178 1.67 -5.15 -3.28
CA GLN A 178 0.89 -4.78 -4.47
C GLN A 178 0.52 -6.02 -5.27
N SER A 179 -0.69 -6.04 -5.81
CA SER A 179 -1.23 -7.08 -6.69
C SER A 179 -0.58 -7.08 -8.09
N HIS A 180 -0.23 -5.89 -8.59
CA HIS A 180 0.31 -5.71 -9.94
C HIS A 180 1.78 -5.32 -9.93
N PRO A 181 2.52 -5.62 -11.01
CA PRO A 181 3.80 -4.99 -11.22
C PRO A 181 3.59 -3.49 -11.44
N ARG A 182 4.63 -2.71 -11.15
CA ARG A 182 4.65 -1.26 -11.37
C ARG A 182 4.32 -0.95 -12.83
N LEU A 183 3.47 0.06 -13.05
CA LEU A 183 3.05 0.43 -14.40
C LEU A 183 4.26 0.90 -15.22
N GLY A 184 5.21 1.62 -14.60
CA GLY A 184 6.42 2.06 -15.29
C GLY A 184 7.33 0.92 -15.75
N ASP A 185 7.45 -0.16 -14.97
CA ASP A 185 8.22 -1.35 -15.36
C ASP A 185 7.61 -2.01 -16.60
N ARG A 186 6.28 -2.19 -16.61
CA ARG A 186 5.56 -2.78 -17.74
C ARG A 186 5.73 -1.93 -19.00
N LEU A 187 5.51 -0.62 -18.90
CA LEU A 187 5.66 0.29 -20.03
C LEU A 187 7.09 0.31 -20.58
N THR A 188 8.10 0.20 -19.71
CA THR A 188 9.50 0.09 -20.11
C THR A 188 9.79 -1.20 -20.88
N LEU A 189 9.20 -2.33 -20.48
CA LEU A 189 9.30 -3.59 -21.19
C LEU A 189 8.61 -3.52 -22.56
N LEU A 190 7.41 -2.94 -22.63
CA LEU A 190 6.68 -2.73 -23.90
C LEU A 190 7.46 -1.82 -24.86
N ALA A 191 8.07 -0.75 -24.34
CA ALA A 191 8.98 0.10 -25.12
C ALA A 191 10.25 -0.66 -25.58
N GLY A 192 10.68 -1.67 -24.82
CA GLY A 192 11.73 -2.62 -25.23
C GLY A 192 11.30 -3.45 -26.44
N TYR A 193 10.11 -4.06 -26.39
CA TYR A 193 9.56 -4.82 -27.52
C TYR A 193 9.37 -3.95 -28.77
N ALA A 194 8.81 -2.74 -28.61
CA ALA A 194 8.67 -1.78 -29.71
C ALA A 194 10.02 -1.51 -30.40
N ARG A 195 11.08 -1.21 -29.62
CA ARG A 195 12.43 -1.00 -30.17
C ARG A 195 13.00 -2.22 -30.86
N GLN A 196 12.83 -3.42 -30.28
CA GLN A 196 13.29 -4.67 -30.88
C GLN A 196 12.61 -4.95 -32.23
N TRP A 197 11.34 -4.56 -32.36
CA TRP A 197 10.56 -4.68 -33.59
C TRP A 197 10.69 -3.47 -34.52
N ARG A 198 11.65 -2.57 -34.25
CA ARG A 198 11.92 -1.37 -35.05
C ARG A 198 10.73 -0.41 -35.14
N LEU A 199 9.85 -0.42 -34.13
CA LEU A 199 8.78 0.54 -33.93
C LEU A 199 9.27 1.69 -33.03
N VAL A 200 8.73 2.89 -33.24
CA VAL A 200 8.93 4.02 -32.33
C VAL A 200 8.08 3.80 -31.08
N PRO A 201 8.64 3.73 -29.86
CA PRO A 201 7.85 3.55 -28.64
C PRO A 201 6.88 4.70 -28.42
N ALA A 202 5.60 4.40 -28.17
CA ALA A 202 4.59 5.41 -27.85
C ALA A 202 4.85 6.10 -26.52
N VAL A 203 5.48 5.39 -25.58
CA VAL A 203 5.84 5.90 -24.24
C VAL A 203 7.32 5.62 -24.03
N SER A 204 8.13 6.67 -24.00
CA SER A 204 9.54 6.58 -23.66
C SER A 204 9.77 7.15 -22.27
N LEU A 205 9.73 6.29 -21.25
CA LEU A 205 10.25 6.66 -19.93
C LEU A 205 11.77 6.78 -20.02
N ARG A 206 12.33 7.81 -19.38
CA ARG A 206 13.79 8.02 -19.37
C ARG A 206 14.44 6.76 -18.83
N ALA A 207 15.24 6.09 -19.66
CA ALA A 207 16.00 4.91 -19.25
C ALA A 207 17.02 5.37 -18.22
N VAL A 208 16.68 5.25 -16.94
CA VAL A 208 17.61 5.62 -15.87
C VAL A 208 18.67 4.54 -15.81
N ASN A 209 19.93 4.96 -15.99
CA ASN A 209 21.06 4.07 -15.78
C ASN A 209 21.06 3.64 -14.31
N ILE A 210 20.63 2.41 -14.03
CA ILE A 210 20.52 1.89 -12.66
C ILE A 210 21.87 1.95 -11.93
N GLN A 211 22.98 1.93 -12.69
CA GLN A 211 24.34 2.05 -12.15
C GLN A 211 24.68 3.44 -11.59
N SER A 212 23.97 4.51 -12.00
CA SER A 212 24.26 5.88 -11.55
C SER A 212 23.38 6.35 -10.39
N ILE A 213 22.48 5.51 -9.86
CA ILE A 213 21.66 5.87 -8.71
C ILE A 213 22.45 5.50 -7.46
N PRO A 214 22.92 6.49 -6.65
CA PRO A 214 23.59 6.17 -5.41
C PRO A 214 22.65 5.32 -4.58
N ALA A 215 23.10 4.11 -4.23
CA ALA A 215 22.34 3.23 -3.37
C ALA A 215 22.06 4.00 -2.07
N ARG A 216 20.83 4.52 -1.91
CA ARG A 216 20.36 5.12 -0.65
C ARG A 216 20.10 4.02 0.38
N SER A 217 21.10 3.17 0.59
CA SER A 217 21.15 2.12 1.58
C SER A 217 20.84 2.62 3.00
N PRO A 218 21.24 3.84 3.45
CA PRO A 218 20.91 4.25 4.82
C PRO A 218 19.41 4.50 5.00
N GLN A 219 18.76 5.19 4.05
CA GLN A 219 17.32 5.48 4.13
C GLN A 219 16.47 4.21 3.97
N LEU A 220 16.85 3.32 3.06
CA LEU A 220 16.16 2.03 2.92
C LEU A 220 16.32 1.17 4.17
N ARG A 221 17.52 1.14 4.78
CA ARG A 221 17.76 0.48 6.07
C ARG A 221 16.93 1.12 7.18
N LEU A 222 16.85 2.44 7.22
CA LEU A 222 16.03 3.15 8.21
C LEU A 222 14.54 2.83 8.05
N GLN A 223 14.05 2.74 6.81
CA GLN A 223 12.68 2.33 6.54
C GLN A 223 12.41 0.89 7.03
N ALA A 224 13.38 -0.01 6.82
CA ALA A 224 13.34 -1.40 7.26
C ALA A 224 13.78 -1.61 8.73
N ALA A 225 14.10 -0.54 9.47
CA ALA A 225 14.76 -0.63 10.78
C ALA A 225 14.00 -1.50 11.80
N PRO A 226 12.66 -1.49 11.92
CA PRO A 226 11.96 -2.40 12.84
C PRO A 226 12.20 -3.88 12.52
N PHE A 227 12.23 -4.26 11.24
CA PHE A 227 12.46 -5.63 10.81
C PHE A 227 13.93 -6.02 10.93
N LEU A 228 14.84 -5.12 10.57
CA LEU A 228 16.28 -5.34 10.75
C LEU A 228 16.65 -5.45 12.24
N GLY A 229 16.04 -4.62 13.08
CA GLY A 229 16.20 -4.69 14.53
C GLY A 229 15.70 -6.01 15.09
N ALA A 230 14.51 -6.46 14.69
CA ALA A 230 13.99 -7.77 15.08
C ALA A 230 14.92 -8.92 14.65
N ALA A 231 15.40 -8.89 13.41
CA ALA A 231 16.34 -9.90 12.89
C ALA A 231 17.69 -9.88 13.63
N ALA A 232 18.22 -8.70 13.94
CA ALA A 232 19.44 -8.55 14.74
C ALA A 232 19.25 -9.09 16.17
N GLY A 233 18.11 -8.79 16.79
CA GLY A 233 17.74 -9.35 18.10
C GLY A 233 17.66 -10.88 18.08
N SER A 234 17.00 -11.46 17.08
CA SER A 234 16.97 -12.91 16.88
C SER A 234 18.36 -13.51 16.62
N ALA A 235 19.22 -12.83 15.86
CA ALA A 235 20.58 -13.31 15.60
C ALA A 235 21.44 -13.33 16.88
N ILE A 236 21.33 -12.30 17.72
CA ILE A 236 21.99 -12.26 19.03
C ILE A 236 21.47 -13.39 19.92
N ALA A 237 20.15 -13.62 19.95
CA ALA A 237 19.56 -14.70 20.71
C ALA A 237 20.05 -16.08 20.23
N LEU A 238 20.14 -16.30 18.91
CA LEU A 238 20.68 -17.54 18.35
C LEU A 238 22.16 -17.74 18.74
N LEU A 239 22.95 -16.66 18.79
CA LEU A 239 24.34 -16.74 19.23
C LEU A 239 24.44 -17.09 20.72
N LEU A 240 23.63 -16.46 21.58
CA LEU A 240 23.58 -16.79 23.00
C LEU A 240 23.13 -18.24 23.23
N TRP A 241 22.12 -18.69 22.48
CA TRP A 241 21.69 -20.07 22.49
C TRP A 241 22.81 -21.05 22.11
N LEU A 242 23.57 -20.75 21.05
CA LEU A 242 24.74 -21.55 20.65
C LEU A 242 25.82 -21.58 21.73
N VAL A 243 26.11 -20.44 22.37
CA VAL A 243 27.05 -20.36 23.51
C VAL A 243 26.57 -21.24 24.66
N GLY A 244 25.29 -21.18 25.00
CA GLY A 244 24.68 -22.07 26.01
C GLY A 244 24.82 -23.55 25.66
N ARG A 245 24.58 -23.93 24.39
CA ARG A 245 24.75 -25.33 23.96
C ARG A 245 26.19 -25.80 24.06
N VAL A 246 27.16 -24.95 23.75
CA VAL A 246 28.58 -25.25 23.94
C VAL A 246 28.88 -25.41 25.43
N ALA A 247 28.43 -24.49 26.27
CA ALA A 247 28.61 -24.54 27.71
C ALA A 247 28.01 -25.80 28.36
N GLU A 248 26.84 -26.23 27.90
CA GLU A 248 26.20 -27.48 28.33
C GLU A 248 27.06 -28.71 27.99
N VAL A 249 27.70 -28.72 26.81
CA VAL A 249 28.63 -29.80 26.40
C VAL A 249 29.89 -29.83 27.29
N PHE A 250 30.35 -28.67 27.78
CA PHE A 250 31.54 -28.54 28.63
C PHE A 250 31.23 -28.48 30.15
N ASP A 251 29.97 -28.73 30.57
CA ASP A 251 29.47 -28.68 31.96
C ASP A 251 29.73 -27.33 32.67
N TRP A 252 29.64 -26.22 31.93
CA TRP A 252 29.76 -24.86 32.46
C TRP A 252 28.43 -24.33 33.00
N ARG A 253 28.11 -24.72 34.25
CA ARG A 253 26.84 -24.41 34.96
C ARG A 253 26.47 -22.93 35.13
N SER A 254 27.37 -22.00 34.82
CA SER A 254 27.09 -20.56 34.95
C SER A 254 26.36 -19.98 33.74
N ILE A 255 26.47 -20.62 32.56
CA ILE A 255 25.98 -20.08 31.29
C ILE A 255 25.27 -21.12 30.41
N ASP A 256 25.10 -22.36 30.91
CA ASP A 256 24.34 -23.43 30.25
C ASP A 256 22.86 -23.06 30.06
N TRP A 257 22.28 -22.30 31.00
CA TRP A 257 20.89 -21.84 30.96
C TRP A 257 20.52 -21.06 29.69
N PHE A 258 21.48 -20.42 29.01
CA PHE A 258 21.24 -19.74 27.74
C PHE A 258 20.68 -20.68 26.65
N SER A 259 20.93 -21.99 26.73
CA SER A 259 20.44 -22.96 25.74
C SER A 259 18.96 -23.33 25.92
N GLY A 260 18.44 -23.21 27.16
CA GLY A 260 17.09 -23.61 27.53
C GLY A 260 16.07 -22.47 27.48
N ASP A 261 16.52 -21.22 27.56
CA ASP A 261 15.68 -20.05 27.67
C ASP A 261 15.08 -19.62 26.31
N ARG A 262 13.77 -19.88 26.14
CA ARG A 262 13.00 -19.41 24.96
C ARG A 262 12.56 -17.95 25.08
N GLY A 263 12.47 -17.41 26.29
CA GLY A 263 12.15 -16.00 26.53
C GLY A 263 13.25 -15.07 26.02
N LEU A 264 14.50 -15.52 26.05
CA LEU A 264 15.64 -14.82 25.46
C LEU A 264 15.45 -14.58 23.96
N LEU A 265 14.97 -15.58 23.22
CA LEU A 265 14.70 -15.47 21.77
C LEU A 265 13.61 -14.43 21.47
N TRP A 266 12.44 -14.60 22.07
CA TRP A 266 11.32 -13.71 21.82
C TRP A 266 11.56 -12.31 22.38
N GLY A 267 12.22 -12.22 23.54
CA GLY A 267 12.54 -10.98 24.20
C GLY A 267 13.53 -10.11 23.42
N LEU A 268 14.65 -10.69 22.97
CA LEU A 268 15.63 -9.97 22.16
C LEU A 268 15.07 -9.56 20.80
N MET A 269 14.24 -10.42 20.17
CA MET A 269 13.55 -10.06 18.92
C MET A 269 12.64 -8.84 19.13
N LEU A 270 11.83 -8.81 20.20
CA LEU A 270 10.93 -7.70 20.49
C LEU A 270 11.66 -6.41 20.88
N MET A 271 12.75 -6.51 21.65
CA MET A 271 13.59 -5.36 21.97
C MET A 271 14.27 -4.80 20.72
N GLY A 272 14.78 -5.67 19.83
CA GLY A 272 15.31 -5.27 18.53
C GLY A 272 14.28 -4.54 17.67
N PHE A 273 13.04 -5.07 17.61
CA PHE A 273 11.92 -4.41 16.93
C PHE A 273 11.60 -3.03 17.52
N SER A 274 11.61 -2.91 18.85
CA SER A 274 11.37 -1.64 19.56
C SER A 274 12.42 -0.59 19.20
N ILE A 275 13.71 -0.93 19.32
CA ILE A 275 14.83 -0.05 18.97
C ILE A 275 14.72 0.39 17.50
N GLY A 276 14.48 -0.55 16.59
CA GLY A 276 14.29 -0.24 15.17
C GLY A 276 13.13 0.71 14.89
N THR A 277 12.04 0.59 15.64
CA THR A 277 10.87 1.49 15.54
C THR A 277 11.20 2.90 16.04
N ILE A 278 11.89 3.01 17.18
CA ILE A 278 12.32 4.30 17.74
C ILE A 278 13.30 5.00 16.80
N LEU A 279 14.26 4.28 16.22
CA LEU A 279 15.21 4.87 15.26
C LEU A 279 14.50 5.45 14.03
N ARG A 280 13.45 4.78 13.55
CA ARG A 280 12.69 5.20 12.37
C ARG A 280 11.75 6.37 12.64
N ILE A 281 11.21 6.49 13.85
CA ILE A 281 10.02 7.32 14.12
C ILE A 281 10.23 8.80 13.79
N ASN A 282 11.38 9.38 14.17
CA ASN A 282 11.65 10.81 13.97
C ASN A 282 11.86 11.17 12.49
N ALA A 283 12.48 10.27 11.73
CA ALA A 283 12.63 10.45 10.29
C ALA A 283 11.30 10.26 9.56
N PHE A 284 10.50 9.31 10.02
CA PHE A 284 9.20 9.04 9.42
C PHE A 284 8.20 10.15 9.75
N PHE A 285 8.10 10.60 11.00
CA PHE A 285 7.16 11.62 11.47
C PHE A 285 7.89 12.85 12.02
N PRO A 286 8.57 13.65 11.16
CA PRO A 286 9.19 14.89 11.61
C PRO A 286 8.12 15.92 12.02
N ASP A 287 8.45 16.81 12.96
CA ASP A 287 7.55 17.88 13.38
C ASP A 287 7.05 18.72 12.19
N ILE A 288 5.73 18.89 12.09
CA ILE A 288 5.12 19.77 11.10
C ILE A 288 5.19 21.20 11.62
N ARG A 289 6.03 22.03 10.99
CA ARG A 289 6.24 23.44 11.32
C ARG A 289 5.88 24.31 10.12
N SER A 290 5.48 25.56 10.35
CA SER A 290 5.18 26.49 9.25
C SER A 290 6.36 26.66 8.28
N THR A 291 7.59 26.52 8.75
CA THR A 291 8.82 26.69 7.97
C THR A 291 9.16 25.51 7.06
N ASN A 292 8.66 24.30 7.33
CA ASN A 292 8.97 23.08 6.56
C ASN A 292 7.75 22.50 5.83
N THR A 293 6.58 23.12 5.97
CA THR A 293 5.34 22.67 5.36
C THR A 293 5.14 23.30 3.99
N GLN A 294 4.98 22.47 2.97
CA GLN A 294 4.57 22.95 1.64
C GLN A 294 3.07 23.19 1.64
N VAL A 295 2.64 24.40 1.30
CA VAL A 295 1.22 24.80 1.25
C VAL A 295 0.73 24.70 -0.18
N ASP A 296 -0.30 23.88 -0.37
CA ASP A 296 -0.94 23.57 -1.65
C ASP A 296 0.06 23.28 -2.80
N PRO A 297 1.07 22.41 -2.60
CA PRO A 297 1.99 22.06 -3.68
C PRO A 297 1.26 21.30 -4.80
N ALA A 298 1.59 21.62 -6.05
CA ALA A 298 1.14 20.86 -7.20
C ALA A 298 1.59 19.38 -7.08
N LEU A 299 0.69 18.45 -7.40
CA LEU A 299 0.95 17.02 -7.22
C LEU A 299 2.10 16.54 -8.11
N ALA A 300 2.27 17.14 -9.30
CA ALA A 300 3.40 16.90 -10.20
C ALA A 300 4.75 17.22 -9.54
N GLY A 301 4.81 18.32 -8.77
CA GLY A 301 6.01 18.69 -8.02
C GLY A 301 6.37 17.66 -6.96
N LEU A 302 5.37 17.11 -6.26
CA LEU A 302 5.57 16.05 -5.27
C LEU A 302 6.03 14.72 -5.89
N LEU A 303 5.61 14.44 -7.13
CA LEU A 303 5.96 13.23 -7.88
C LEU A 303 7.33 13.31 -8.58
N SER A 304 7.83 14.52 -8.85
CA SER A 304 9.03 14.76 -9.65
C SER A 304 10.31 14.08 -9.13
N ASP A 305 10.44 13.85 -7.82
CA ASP A 305 11.61 13.22 -7.24
C ASP A 305 11.44 11.70 -7.14
N ALA A 306 11.93 11.02 -8.18
CA ALA A 306 11.89 9.58 -8.33
C ALA A 306 12.78 8.81 -7.30
N ALA A 307 13.72 9.49 -6.63
CA ALA A 307 14.61 8.86 -5.66
C ALA A 307 14.00 8.76 -4.25
N LYS A 308 12.88 9.44 -3.99
CA LYS A 308 12.26 9.48 -2.65
C LYS A 308 11.74 8.12 -2.20
N LEU A 309 11.94 7.84 -0.92
CA LEU A 309 11.35 6.72 -0.21
C LEU A 309 10.24 7.19 0.74
N PRO A 310 9.35 6.31 1.22
CA PRO A 310 8.35 6.69 2.21
C PRO A 310 8.93 7.29 3.50
N VAL A 311 10.17 6.94 3.86
CA VAL A 311 10.86 7.54 5.01
C VAL A 311 11.29 9.00 4.76
N ASP A 312 11.42 9.43 3.50
CA ASP A 312 11.70 10.82 3.12
C ASP A 312 10.41 11.66 3.22
N SER A 313 10.00 11.85 4.48
CA SER A 313 8.76 12.52 4.85
C SER A 313 8.71 13.96 4.38
N GLN A 314 7.62 14.35 3.72
CA GLN A 314 7.39 15.74 3.30
C GLN A 314 6.13 16.27 4.00
N PRO A 315 6.25 17.21 4.95
CA PRO A 315 5.11 17.87 5.53
C PRO A 315 4.38 18.70 4.46
N VAL A 316 3.11 18.36 4.22
CA VAL A 316 2.26 19.04 3.24
C VAL A 316 0.97 19.50 3.87
N ARG A 317 0.47 20.62 3.38
CA ARG A 317 -0.91 21.09 3.60
C ARG A 317 -1.60 21.14 2.26
N LEU A 318 -2.63 20.33 2.07
CA LEU A 318 -3.38 20.26 0.82
C LEU A 318 -4.86 20.52 1.08
N GLN A 319 -5.48 21.26 0.16
CA GLN A 319 -6.92 21.46 0.11
C GLN A 319 -7.55 20.60 -0.98
N GLY A 320 -8.75 20.11 -0.72
CA GLY A 320 -9.48 19.31 -1.70
C GLY A 320 -10.76 18.74 -1.14
N LYS A 321 -11.48 17.99 -1.97
CA LYS A 321 -12.71 17.32 -1.58
C LYS A 321 -12.39 15.95 -1.00
N LEU A 322 -12.94 15.63 0.18
CA LEU A 322 -12.78 14.30 0.75
C LEU A 322 -13.71 13.31 0.06
N LEU A 323 -13.14 12.25 -0.49
CA LEU A 323 -13.83 11.11 -1.09
C LEU A 323 -13.61 9.88 -0.22
N GLY A 324 -14.52 8.90 -0.30
CA GLY A 324 -14.41 7.66 0.45
C GLY A 324 -15.76 7.06 0.82
N ARG A 325 -15.69 5.91 1.48
CA ARG A 325 -16.88 5.25 2.04
C ARG A 325 -17.33 5.95 3.32
N SER A 326 -18.61 5.80 3.65
CA SER A 326 -19.20 6.26 4.91
C SER A 326 -19.56 5.09 5.83
N GLY A 327 -19.64 5.34 7.14
CA GLY A 327 -20.14 4.39 8.12
C GLY A 327 -19.16 3.26 8.42
N ILE A 328 -19.69 2.09 8.78
CA ILE A 328 -18.90 0.91 9.14
C ILE A 328 -18.09 0.38 7.96
N ARG A 329 -18.50 0.68 6.73
CA ARG A 329 -17.73 0.36 5.50
C ARG A 329 -16.40 1.12 5.40
N ASN A 330 -16.21 2.16 6.19
CA ASN A 330 -14.94 2.87 6.28
C ASN A 330 -14.39 2.89 7.71
N TRP A 331 -14.76 1.89 8.51
CA TRP A 331 -14.50 1.88 9.94
C TRP A 331 -13.01 1.96 10.29
N LEU A 332 -12.13 1.41 9.44
CA LEU A 332 -10.68 1.46 9.63
C LEU A 332 -10.02 2.63 8.89
N GLY A 333 -10.80 3.54 8.29
CA GLY A 333 -10.29 4.57 7.38
C GLY A 333 -9.67 3.97 6.11
N GLN A 334 -10.16 2.80 5.69
CA GLN A 334 -9.57 2.01 4.62
C GLN A 334 -9.72 2.63 3.20
N ASP A 335 -10.77 3.44 3.01
CA ASP A 335 -11.10 4.13 1.76
C ASP A 335 -11.32 5.63 2.04
N LEU A 336 -10.22 6.36 2.20
CA LEU A 336 -10.19 7.81 2.30
C LEU A 336 -9.25 8.36 1.24
N LEU A 337 -9.77 9.28 0.43
CA LEU A 337 -9.10 9.86 -0.73
C LEU A 337 -9.29 11.38 -0.67
N LEU A 338 -8.25 12.14 -0.98
CA LEU A 338 -8.35 13.57 -1.23
C LEU A 338 -8.38 13.78 -2.74
N GLN A 339 -9.45 14.37 -3.24
CA GLN A 339 -9.51 14.89 -4.60
C GLN A 339 -8.96 16.32 -4.60
N THR A 340 -7.76 16.46 -5.17
CA THR A 340 -7.11 17.75 -5.46
C THR A 340 -7.46 18.20 -6.88
N GLU A 341 -7.01 19.38 -7.29
CA GLU A 341 -7.17 19.84 -8.69
C GLU A 341 -6.42 18.94 -9.68
N ASP A 342 -5.26 18.41 -9.27
CA ASP A 342 -4.39 17.62 -10.15
C ASP A 342 -4.73 16.11 -10.15
N GLY A 343 -5.38 15.61 -9.10
CA GLY A 343 -5.74 14.19 -8.99
C GLY A 343 -6.07 13.70 -7.57
N LEU A 344 -6.09 12.38 -7.44
CA LEU A 344 -6.42 11.64 -6.21
C LEU A 344 -5.19 11.29 -5.38
N VAL A 345 -5.31 11.51 -4.07
CA VAL A 345 -4.29 11.14 -3.08
C VAL A 345 -4.93 10.29 -1.99
N LYS A 346 -4.41 9.07 -1.75
CA LYS A 346 -4.90 8.24 -0.65
C LYS A 346 -4.52 8.84 0.71
N LEU A 347 -5.41 8.74 1.68
CA LEU A 347 -5.20 9.21 3.03
C LEU A 347 -5.14 8.04 3.99
N HIS A 348 -4.17 8.06 4.90
CA HIS A 348 -4.11 7.15 6.03
C HIS A 348 -4.42 7.91 7.30
N TYR A 349 -5.60 7.64 7.85
CA TYR A 349 -6.03 8.16 9.12
C TYR A 349 -6.03 7.05 10.18
N LEU A 350 -5.35 7.29 11.28
CA LEU A 350 -5.42 6.45 12.48
C LEU A 350 -6.04 7.25 13.63
N SER A 351 -7.02 6.68 14.33
CA SER A 351 -7.60 7.30 15.53
C SER A 351 -6.52 7.64 16.57
N GLN A 352 -6.78 8.64 17.41
CA GLN A 352 -5.92 8.96 18.56
C GLN A 352 -5.82 7.80 19.56
N LEU A 353 -6.84 6.95 19.62
CA LEU A 353 -6.85 5.70 20.38
C LEU A 353 -6.36 4.49 19.55
N GLY A 354 -5.80 4.73 18.36
CA GLY A 354 -5.05 3.76 17.58
C GLY A 354 -5.91 2.73 16.89
N ALA A 355 -5.33 1.55 16.65
CA ALA A 355 -6.07 0.42 16.08
C ALA A 355 -7.23 -0.02 16.99
N ALA A 356 -7.04 0.01 18.31
CA ALA A 356 -8.10 -0.29 19.28
C ALA A 356 -9.19 0.79 19.29
N GLY A 357 -8.82 2.06 19.18
CA GLY A 357 -9.72 3.18 18.99
C GLY A 357 -10.54 3.11 17.72
N ASN A 358 -9.95 2.55 16.65
CA ASN A 358 -10.69 2.25 15.45
C ASN A 358 -11.74 1.16 15.70
N LEU A 359 -11.58 0.24 16.65
CA LEU A 359 -12.57 -0.79 17.01
C LEU A 359 -13.67 -0.28 17.95
N LEU A 360 -13.42 0.79 18.72
CA LEU A 360 -14.39 1.40 19.62
C LEU A 360 -15.39 2.29 18.87
N LEU A 361 -16.66 2.25 19.28
CA LEU A 361 -17.69 3.15 18.74
C LEU A 361 -17.41 4.59 19.18
N HIS A 362 -16.85 5.39 18.26
CA HIS A 362 -16.72 6.82 18.43
C HIS A 362 -17.67 7.57 17.50
N PRO A 363 -18.45 8.55 18.01
CA PRO A 363 -19.39 9.32 17.20
C PRO A 363 -18.73 10.30 16.24
N HIS A 364 -17.46 10.65 16.45
CA HIS A 364 -16.73 11.63 15.65
C HIS A 364 -15.62 10.93 14.85
N ARG A 365 -15.88 10.69 13.57
CA ARG A 365 -14.95 10.04 12.64
C ARG A 365 -14.85 10.84 11.34
N PRO A 366 -13.72 10.72 10.61
CA PRO A 366 -13.48 11.52 9.41
C PRO A 366 -14.41 11.18 8.25
N ASP A 367 -15.06 10.01 8.25
CA ASP A 367 -16.05 9.62 7.25
C ASP A 367 -17.28 10.55 7.23
N THR A 368 -17.56 11.24 8.34
CA THR A 368 -18.60 12.29 8.40
C THR A 368 -18.30 13.53 7.53
N LEU A 369 -17.03 13.71 7.12
CA LEU A 369 -16.59 14.78 6.24
C LEU A 369 -16.56 14.35 4.76
N VAL A 370 -16.88 13.11 4.44
CA VAL A 370 -16.92 12.62 3.05
C VAL A 370 -17.90 13.47 2.24
N GLY A 371 -17.46 13.89 1.05
CA GLY A 371 -18.16 14.79 0.15
C GLY A 371 -17.89 16.27 0.41
N ARG A 372 -17.24 16.66 1.52
CA ARG A 372 -16.95 18.06 1.87
C ARG A 372 -15.55 18.48 1.45
N SER A 373 -15.37 19.78 1.21
CA SER A 373 -14.05 20.39 1.05
C SER A 373 -13.36 20.47 2.42
N ILE A 374 -12.12 20.00 2.47
CA ILE A 374 -11.30 19.92 3.68
C ILE A 374 -9.88 20.37 3.41
N THR A 375 -9.23 20.87 4.46
CA THR A 375 -7.78 21.10 4.49
C THR A 375 -7.13 19.97 5.28
N ILE A 376 -6.19 19.28 4.64
CA ILE A 376 -5.41 18.20 5.22
C ILE A 376 -4.03 18.71 5.54
N THR A 377 -3.52 18.35 6.71
CA THR A 377 -2.12 18.51 7.10
C THR A 377 -1.58 17.15 7.46
N GLY A 378 -0.39 16.83 6.98
CA GLY A 378 0.22 15.53 7.23
C GLY A 378 1.52 15.33 6.46
N TRP A 379 1.96 14.09 6.40
CA TRP A 379 3.21 13.71 5.76
C TRP A 379 2.94 12.99 4.45
N PHE A 380 3.36 13.59 3.35
CA PHE A 380 3.29 12.98 2.03
C PHE A 380 4.33 11.86 1.89
N ARG A 381 3.89 10.72 1.34
CA ARG A 381 4.68 9.50 1.17
C ARG A 381 4.71 9.08 -0.28
N ARG A 382 5.91 9.02 -0.85
CA ARG A 382 6.15 8.40 -2.14
C ARG A 382 6.59 6.94 -1.95
N GLY A 383 5.70 6.01 -2.26
CA GLY A 383 6.02 4.59 -2.43
C GLY A 383 5.35 4.03 -3.69
N ALA A 384 5.19 2.70 -3.76
CA ALA A 384 4.48 2.05 -4.88
C ALA A 384 3.02 2.50 -5.02
N THR A 385 2.42 2.89 -3.90
CA THR A 385 1.21 3.70 -3.86
C THR A 385 1.56 5.05 -3.26
N LEU A 386 0.84 6.09 -3.65
CA LEU A 386 0.98 7.43 -3.11
C LEU A 386 -0.04 7.63 -1.98
N TRP A 387 0.41 8.16 -0.84
CA TRP A 387 -0.51 8.46 0.26
C TRP A 387 0.00 9.60 1.15
N ILE A 388 -0.90 10.13 1.98
CA ILE A 388 -0.59 11.06 3.06
C ILE A 388 -0.95 10.41 4.38
N ASP A 389 0.04 10.31 5.28
CA ASP A 389 -0.25 10.02 6.68
C ASP A 389 -0.79 11.30 7.31
N VAL A 390 -2.08 11.28 7.66
CA VAL A 390 -2.79 12.46 8.13
C VAL A 390 -2.30 12.82 9.53
N GLU A 391 -2.04 14.10 9.79
CA GLU A 391 -1.89 14.63 11.15
C GLU A 391 -3.18 15.30 11.59
N SER A 392 -3.73 16.20 10.77
CA SER A 392 -5.03 16.80 11.04
C SER A 392 -5.87 17.04 9.78
N LEU A 393 -7.18 16.84 9.92
CA LEU A 393 -8.21 17.14 8.92
C LEU A 393 -9.06 18.29 9.45
N ARG A 394 -9.21 19.34 8.68
CA ARG A 394 -10.04 20.49 9.03
C ARG A 394 -11.11 20.69 7.97
N SER A 395 -12.37 20.74 8.39
CA SER A 395 -13.47 21.13 7.51
C SER A 395 -13.62 22.65 7.50
N SER A 396 -14.15 23.20 6.41
CA SER A 396 -14.59 24.60 6.33
C SER A 396 -15.57 24.99 7.45
N GLY A 397 -16.34 24.01 7.96
CA GLY A 397 -17.25 24.18 9.11
C GLY A 397 -16.58 24.10 10.49
N GLY A 398 -15.25 24.18 10.59
CA GLY A 398 -14.52 24.26 11.87
C GLY A 398 -14.28 22.93 12.60
N VAL A 399 -14.86 21.82 12.13
CA VAL A 399 -14.60 20.49 12.71
C VAL A 399 -13.17 20.05 12.39
N THR A 400 -12.41 19.70 13.43
CA THR A 400 -11.03 19.22 13.29
C THR A 400 -10.86 17.81 13.82
N PHE A 401 -10.31 16.92 13.00
CA PHE A 401 -9.87 15.58 13.42
C PHE A 401 -8.35 15.55 13.48
N ARG A 402 -7.79 14.85 14.47
CA ARG A 402 -6.35 14.65 14.60
C ARG A 402 -6.04 13.16 14.61
N SER A 403 -4.99 12.77 13.90
CA SER A 403 -4.53 11.39 13.88
C SER A 403 -3.50 11.10 14.97
N GLY A 404 -3.43 9.85 15.41
CA GLY A 404 -2.50 9.37 16.42
C GLY A 404 -1.26 8.64 15.90
N HIS A 405 -0.94 8.68 14.60
CA HIS A 405 0.11 7.85 13.99
C HIS A 405 1.45 7.81 14.76
N PRO A 406 2.08 8.97 15.10
CA PRO A 406 3.36 8.95 15.81
C PRO A 406 3.21 8.36 17.22
N VAL A 407 2.15 8.75 17.93
CA VAL A 407 1.88 8.28 19.31
C VAL A 407 1.75 6.76 19.34
N TRP A 408 1.03 6.16 18.39
CA TRP A 408 0.85 4.71 18.34
C TRP A 408 2.10 3.95 17.94
N SER A 409 2.93 4.52 17.05
CA SER A 409 4.23 3.93 16.76
C SER A 409 5.12 3.92 18.01
N THR A 410 5.07 4.96 18.85
CA THR A 410 5.79 5.01 20.13
C THR A 410 5.22 4.02 21.15
N ILE A 411 3.90 3.98 21.32
CA ILE A 411 3.24 3.03 22.24
C ILE A 411 3.58 1.58 21.85
N LEU A 412 3.54 1.26 20.56
CA LEU A 412 3.90 -0.08 20.08
C LEU A 412 5.37 -0.41 20.38
N ALA A 413 6.29 0.54 20.19
CA ALA A 413 7.69 0.34 20.53
C ALA A 413 7.89 0.13 22.04
N ILE A 414 7.23 0.92 22.89
CA ILE A 414 7.29 0.76 24.35
C ILE A 414 6.70 -0.59 24.77
N ALA A 415 5.53 -0.97 24.24
CA ALA A 415 4.89 -2.24 24.53
C ALA A 415 5.77 -3.43 24.13
N ALA A 416 6.43 -3.36 22.96
CA ALA A 416 7.38 -4.38 22.52
C ALA A 416 8.61 -4.45 23.46
N ALA A 417 9.13 -3.32 23.92
CA ALA A 417 10.23 -3.31 24.90
C ALA A 417 9.82 -3.92 26.24
N LEU A 418 8.67 -3.51 26.79
CA LEU A 418 8.16 -4.03 28.07
C LEU A 418 7.87 -5.53 28.00
N LEU A 419 7.20 -5.98 26.94
CA LEU A 419 6.93 -7.40 26.73
C LEU A 419 8.24 -8.18 26.52
N GLY A 420 9.20 -7.61 25.80
CA GLY A 420 10.49 -8.23 25.58
C GLY A 420 11.27 -8.41 26.89
N THR A 421 11.33 -7.38 27.73
CA THR A 421 11.93 -7.45 29.06
C THR A 421 11.19 -8.43 29.97
N TYR A 422 9.86 -8.41 29.97
CA TYR A 422 9.05 -9.32 30.77
C TYR A 422 9.34 -10.79 30.43
N LEU A 423 9.41 -11.11 29.13
CA LEU A 423 9.72 -12.46 28.65
C LEU A 423 11.11 -12.94 29.06
N ILE A 424 12.10 -12.06 29.15
CA ILE A 424 13.47 -12.41 29.57
C ILE A 424 13.56 -12.60 31.09
N LEU A 425 12.74 -11.88 31.87
CA LEU A 425 12.78 -11.97 33.33
C LEU A 425 12.00 -13.17 33.90
N HIS A 426 11.10 -13.76 33.11
CA HIS A 426 10.20 -14.85 33.54
C HIS A 426 10.43 -16.15 32.77
N SER A 427 11.61 -16.31 32.15
CA SER A 427 11.94 -17.43 31.28
C SER A 427 12.82 -18.52 31.88
#